data_AF-A0A2A5IX66-F1
#
_entry.id   AF-A0A2A5IX66-F1
#
_cell.length_a   1.000
_cell.length_b   1.000
_cell.length_c   1.000
_cell.angle_alpha   90.00
_cell.angle_beta   90.00
_cell.angle_gamma   90.00
#
_symmetry.space_group_name_H-M   'P 1'
#
loop_
_entity.id
_entity.type
_entity.pdbx_description
1 polymer ?
#
loop_
_entity_poly.entity_id
_entity_poly.type
_entity_poly.pdbx_seq_one_letter_code
_entity_poly.pdbx_strand_id
1 'polypeptide(L)'
;MTLHGVVSLRQAAHWFYGGKISTARHRVRSMEDAGLLTRNQDQPWAGVVLVPTLDGQTVGLETAEFPVSHSSLRGHMTVPANLLHRLLVADQTLAARARGRTVISERQIRMLEAREESQSHRFLQSVGVHYSADGVAAGVVPSRLTLIDEKPSGVEIVGERNTWLGLPVRTDWDNRVAPYSPQRSGLRFPDFIEVLESGELAAVEVEVATKSEARMKMLVDGYRSSLPSVEDVVDANGAPGKRLRRGQFRHCRWVVSPEVRVVLQGTTNFISGGHQDGLLQKLMPDVYAQNFDWSKQTDKLPVRVIAATSEDTGVQYALDQRNLEPQYRCDYRTWLRWRRLWEAQIPADKRAVYTFARWIRTADNLEICRRLARG
;
A
#
# COMPACT_ATOMS: atom_id res chain seq x y z
N MET A 1 2.69 3.66 17.33
CA MET A 1 3.90 4.03 16.56
C MET A 1 4.69 2.80 16.12
N THR A 2 4.97 1.86 17.02
CA THR A 2 5.71 0.60 16.80
C THR A 2 5.25 -0.22 15.58
N LEU A 3 3.93 -0.32 15.38
CA LEU A 3 3.34 -1.08 14.27
C LEU A 3 3.56 -0.45 12.89
N HIS A 4 3.81 0.86 12.83
CA HIS A 4 4.00 1.62 11.59
C HIS A 4 5.48 1.79 11.23
N GLY A 5 6.38 1.42 12.14
CA GLY A 5 7.83 1.51 11.99
C GLY A 5 8.39 2.94 12.08
N VAL A 6 7.79 3.91 11.41
CA VAL A 6 8.23 5.32 11.44
C VAL A 6 7.04 6.25 11.26
N VAL A 7 7.05 7.39 11.92
CA VAL A 7 6.08 8.48 11.72
C VAL A 7 6.78 9.83 11.79
N SER A 8 6.25 10.85 11.13
CA SER A 8 6.68 12.23 11.38
C SER A 8 6.04 12.76 12.67
N LEU A 9 6.65 13.79 13.27
CA LEU A 9 6.05 14.50 14.41
C LEU A 9 4.71 15.17 14.02
N ARG A 10 4.54 15.59 12.77
CA ARG A 10 3.28 16.18 12.29
C ARG A 10 2.19 15.11 12.17
N GLN A 11 2.52 13.93 11.64
CA GLN A 11 1.63 12.77 11.65
C GLN A 11 1.25 12.39 13.08
N ALA A 12 2.24 12.35 13.98
CA ALA A 12 1.97 12.06 15.38
C ALA A 12 1.02 13.10 16.02
N ALA A 13 1.26 14.39 15.76
CA ALA A 13 0.40 15.47 16.24
C ALA A 13 -1.03 15.33 15.72
N HIS A 14 -1.19 15.08 14.42
CA HIS A 14 -2.48 14.90 13.77
C HIS A 14 -3.23 13.68 14.33
N TRP A 15 -2.63 12.50 14.27
CA TRP A 15 -3.31 11.24 14.56
C TRP A 15 -3.44 10.90 16.05
N PHE A 16 -2.53 11.35 16.92
CA PHE A 16 -2.53 10.96 18.34
C PHE A 16 -2.83 12.11 19.31
N TYR A 17 -2.70 13.36 18.86
CA TYR A 17 -2.78 14.53 19.76
C TYR A 17 -3.73 15.62 19.26
N GLY A 18 -4.73 15.25 18.43
CA GLY A 18 -5.78 16.16 17.96
C GLY A 18 -5.23 17.37 17.19
N GLY A 19 -4.14 17.18 16.44
CA GLY A 19 -3.43 18.23 15.71
C GLY A 19 -2.52 19.13 16.56
N LYS A 20 -2.45 18.94 17.89
CA LYS A 20 -1.68 19.81 18.79
C LYS A 20 -0.18 19.48 18.76
N ILE A 21 0.57 20.20 17.92
CA ILE A 21 2.01 20.00 17.75
C ILE A 21 2.83 20.20 19.05
N SER A 22 2.40 21.12 19.92
CA SER A 22 3.05 21.37 21.22
C SER A 22 2.92 20.17 22.15
N THR A 23 1.72 19.58 22.25
CA THR A 23 1.45 18.36 23.01
C THR A 23 2.26 17.19 22.46
N ALA A 24 2.26 17.01 21.13
CA ALA A 24 3.05 15.97 20.48
C ALA A 24 4.54 16.09 20.81
N ARG A 25 5.12 17.31 20.72
CA ARG A 25 6.52 17.56 21.09
C ARG A 25 6.82 17.20 22.53
N HIS A 26 5.96 17.60 23.47
CA HIS A 26 6.17 17.31 24.89
C HIS A 26 6.17 15.80 25.15
N ARG A 27 5.16 15.07 24.64
CA ARG A 27 5.06 13.61 24.81
C ARG A 27 6.19 12.85 24.13
N VAL A 28 6.61 13.29 22.95
CA VAL A 28 7.74 12.70 22.22
C VAL A 28 9.06 12.87 22.98
N ARG A 29 9.30 14.04 23.60
CA ARG A 29 10.48 14.23 24.46
C ARG A 29 10.47 13.24 25.63
N SER A 30 9.35 13.09 26.34
CA SER A 30 9.26 12.12 27.44
C SER A 30 9.53 10.68 26.98
N MET A 31 9.05 10.30 25.78
CA MET A 31 9.33 8.96 25.23
C MET A 31 10.78 8.78 24.79
N GLU A 32 11.43 9.84 24.32
CA GLU A 32 12.87 9.84 24.00
C GLU A 32 13.72 9.74 25.27
N ASP A 33 13.40 10.54 26.29
CA ASP A 33 14.07 10.51 27.60
C ASP A 33 13.95 9.13 28.26
N ALA A 34 12.83 8.43 28.03
CA ALA A 34 12.60 7.05 28.46
C ALA A 34 13.23 5.98 27.54
N GLY A 35 13.98 6.38 26.49
CA GLY A 35 14.65 5.45 25.59
C GLY A 35 13.72 4.68 24.64
N LEU A 36 12.46 5.08 24.47
CA LEU A 36 11.47 4.37 23.65
C LEU A 36 11.49 4.78 22.18
N LEU A 37 12.02 5.95 21.86
CA LEU A 37 12.14 6.43 20.49
C LEU A 37 13.39 7.26 20.26
N THR A 38 13.81 7.36 19.01
CA THR A 38 14.82 8.32 18.55
C THR A 38 14.18 9.36 17.63
N ARG A 39 14.71 10.57 17.67
CA ARG A 39 14.33 11.67 16.78
C ARG A 39 15.42 11.90 15.74
N ASN A 40 15.03 12.04 14.48
CA ASN A 40 15.93 12.35 13.37
C ASN A 40 15.39 13.55 12.57
N GLN A 41 16.27 14.42 12.10
CA GLN A 41 15.89 15.66 11.38
C GLN A 41 16.60 15.84 10.04
N ASP A 42 17.24 14.79 9.53
CA ASP A 42 18.11 14.84 8.35
C ASP A 42 17.36 15.11 7.04
N GLN A 43 16.03 15.02 7.06
CA GLN A 43 15.16 15.21 5.91
C GLN A 43 14.29 16.46 6.14
N PRO A 44 14.68 17.65 5.65
CA PRO A 44 13.99 18.91 5.96
C PRO A 44 12.50 18.90 5.63
N TRP A 45 12.11 18.21 4.56
CA TRP A 45 10.70 18.06 4.18
C TRP A 45 9.90 17.22 5.18
N ALA A 46 10.48 16.15 5.72
CA ALA A 46 9.83 15.27 6.69
C ALA A 46 9.74 15.89 8.10
N GLY A 47 10.59 16.89 8.37
CA GLY A 47 10.72 17.48 9.71
C GLY A 47 11.31 16.46 10.69
N VAL A 48 10.80 16.46 11.93
CA VAL A 48 11.22 15.48 12.94
C VAL A 48 10.60 14.13 12.64
N VAL A 49 11.44 13.14 12.35
CA VAL A 49 11.07 11.74 12.12
C VAL A 49 11.28 10.96 13.41
N LEU A 50 10.26 10.19 13.81
CA LEU A 50 10.23 9.41 15.03
C LEU A 50 10.39 7.93 14.69
N VAL A 51 11.42 7.30 15.26
CA VAL A 51 11.72 5.89 15.04
C VAL A 51 11.74 5.18 16.39
N PRO A 52 10.99 4.08 16.58
CA PRO A 52 10.98 3.37 17.85
C PRO A 52 12.32 2.64 18.07
N THR A 53 12.81 2.65 19.31
CA THR A 53 13.95 1.81 19.72
C THR A 53 13.53 0.35 19.82
N LEU A 54 14.44 -0.56 20.19
CA LEU A 54 14.06 -1.95 20.48
C LEU A 54 13.10 -2.02 21.67
N ASP A 55 13.36 -1.24 22.73
CA ASP A 55 12.51 -1.18 23.91
C ASP A 55 11.15 -0.56 23.57
N GLY A 56 11.14 0.53 22.79
CA GLY A 56 9.91 1.11 22.29
C GLY A 56 9.08 0.13 21.47
N GLN A 57 9.72 -0.65 20.59
CA GLN A 57 9.08 -1.71 19.81
C GLN A 57 8.46 -2.78 20.71
N THR A 58 9.21 -3.23 21.71
CA THR A 58 8.78 -4.25 22.68
C THR A 58 7.52 -3.79 23.41
N VAL A 59 7.59 -2.64 24.09
CA VAL A 59 6.47 -2.10 24.87
C VAL A 59 5.22 -1.93 24.01
N GLY A 60 5.36 -1.36 22.81
CA GLY A 60 4.21 -1.13 21.94
C GLY A 60 3.68 -2.37 21.24
N LEU A 61 4.38 -3.51 21.27
CA LEU A 61 3.89 -4.79 20.76
C LEU A 61 3.24 -5.64 21.85
N GLU A 62 3.80 -5.65 23.06
CA GLU A 62 3.20 -6.29 24.24
C GLU A 62 1.84 -5.69 24.56
N THR A 63 1.73 -4.35 24.51
CA THR A 63 0.47 -3.63 24.71
C THR A 63 -0.59 -3.97 23.65
N ALA A 64 -0.15 -4.44 22.47
CA ALA A 64 -1.06 -4.78 21.37
C ALA A 64 -1.53 -6.25 21.41
N GLU A 65 -1.18 -7.01 22.47
CA GLU A 65 -1.43 -8.46 22.62
C GLU A 65 -1.00 -9.27 21.39
N PHE A 66 -0.06 -8.75 20.61
CA PHE A 66 0.40 -9.40 19.40
C PHE A 66 1.35 -10.54 19.81
N PRO A 67 1.21 -11.75 19.24
CA PRO A 67 2.11 -12.84 19.55
C PRO A 67 3.49 -12.51 18.95
N VAL A 68 4.37 -11.94 19.76
CA VAL A 68 5.74 -11.58 19.37
C VAL A 68 6.74 -12.52 20.05
N SER A 69 7.72 -12.98 19.28
CA SER A 69 8.99 -13.45 19.85
C SER A 69 9.99 -12.30 19.76
N HIS A 70 10.69 -11.95 20.85
CA HIS A 70 11.74 -10.92 20.83
C HIS A 70 12.78 -11.18 19.72
N SER A 71 13.04 -12.45 19.37
CA SER A 71 13.96 -12.85 18.30
C SER A 71 13.54 -12.40 16.90
N SER A 72 12.26 -12.06 16.70
CA SER A 72 11.71 -11.54 15.44
C SER A 72 11.77 -10.00 15.34
N LEU A 73 12.19 -9.33 16.42
CA LEU A 73 12.41 -7.89 16.39
C LEU A 73 13.79 -7.57 15.83
N ARG A 74 13.84 -6.74 14.79
CA ARG A 74 15.12 -6.24 14.27
C ARG A 74 15.79 -5.34 15.32
N GLY A 75 17.12 -5.37 15.36
CA GLY A 75 17.93 -4.40 16.10
C GLY A 75 17.69 -2.95 15.64
N HIS A 76 18.42 -1.99 16.23
CA HIS A 76 18.23 -0.53 16.06
C HIS A 76 17.61 -0.13 14.72
N MET A 77 16.36 0.36 14.76
CA MET A 77 15.72 0.93 13.59
C MET A 77 16.37 2.27 13.26
N THR A 78 16.80 2.44 12.02
CA THR A 78 17.28 3.71 11.48
C THR A 78 16.22 4.35 10.59
N VAL A 79 16.41 5.63 10.23
CA VAL A 79 15.56 6.29 9.25
C VAL A 79 15.64 5.52 7.92
N PRO A 80 14.51 5.03 7.39
CA PRO A 80 14.52 4.21 6.19
C PRO A 80 14.92 5.03 4.97
N ALA A 81 15.73 4.44 4.07
CA ALA A 81 16.11 5.06 2.80
C ALA A 81 14.88 5.43 1.93
N ASN A 82 13.80 4.65 2.04
CA ASN A 82 12.52 4.93 1.38
C ASN A 82 11.53 5.69 2.30
N LEU A 83 12.01 6.71 3.00
CA LEU A 83 11.21 7.45 4.01
C LEU A 83 9.85 7.93 3.49
N LEU A 84 9.78 8.49 2.28
CA LEU A 84 8.51 8.95 1.70
C LEU A 84 7.47 7.84 1.62
N HIS A 85 7.86 6.66 1.14
CA HIS A 85 7.01 5.47 1.10
C HIS A 85 6.52 5.10 2.50
N ARG A 86 7.45 5.01 3.46
CA ARG A 86 7.13 4.59 4.83
C ARG A 86 6.21 5.56 5.56
N LEU A 87 6.39 6.87 5.39
CA LEU A 87 5.48 7.88 5.94
C LEU A 87 4.10 7.82 5.29
N LEU A 88 4.01 7.54 3.99
CA LEU A 88 2.72 7.36 3.32
C LEU A 88 1.99 6.11 3.79
N VAL A 89 2.70 4.98 3.95
CA VAL A 89 2.12 3.78 4.58
C VAL A 89 1.62 4.11 5.98
N ALA A 90 2.38 4.86 6.78
CA ALA A 90 1.93 5.30 8.09
C ALA A 90 0.63 6.14 8.02
N ASP A 91 0.52 7.10 7.11
CA ASP A 91 -0.72 7.86 6.93
C ASP A 91 -1.91 6.99 6.52
N GLN A 92 -1.73 6.10 5.54
CA GLN A 92 -2.81 5.25 5.06
C GLN A 92 -3.28 4.27 6.15
N THR A 93 -2.35 3.72 6.93
CA THR A 93 -2.67 2.83 8.06
C THR A 93 -3.37 3.57 9.20
N LEU A 94 -2.93 4.79 9.54
CA LEU A 94 -3.58 5.60 10.58
C LEU A 94 -4.96 6.09 10.15
N ALA A 95 -5.13 6.49 8.89
CA ALA A 95 -6.42 6.84 8.32
C ALA A 95 -7.40 5.66 8.32
N ALA A 96 -6.94 4.44 7.99
CA ALA A 96 -7.76 3.24 8.08
C ALA A 96 -8.21 2.97 9.54
N ARG A 97 -7.30 3.09 10.50
CA ARG A 97 -7.60 2.94 11.94
C ARG A 97 -8.60 4.00 12.44
N ALA A 98 -8.45 5.24 12.00
CA ALA A 98 -9.38 6.32 12.35
C ALA A 98 -10.80 6.07 11.82
N ARG A 99 -10.96 5.26 10.76
CA ARG A 99 -12.26 4.76 10.27
C ARG A 99 -12.74 3.51 10.99
N GLY A 100 -12.12 3.12 12.11
CA GLY A 100 -12.47 1.93 12.88
C GLY A 100 -12.01 0.61 12.28
N ARG A 101 -11.10 0.61 11.30
CA ARG A 101 -10.55 -0.63 10.72
C ARG A 101 -9.40 -1.17 11.56
N THR A 102 -9.38 -2.49 11.76
CA THR A 102 -8.18 -3.20 12.19
C THR A 102 -7.18 -3.23 11.03
N VAL A 103 -5.92 -2.94 11.33
CA VAL A 103 -4.83 -2.94 10.35
C VAL A 103 -3.72 -3.87 10.80
N ILE A 104 -3.30 -4.75 9.88
CA ILE A 104 -2.16 -5.65 10.01
C ILE A 104 -1.03 -5.12 9.12
N SER A 105 0.07 -4.65 9.69
CA SER A 105 1.18 -4.07 8.93
C SER A 105 2.06 -5.11 8.24
N GLU A 106 2.84 -4.72 7.22
CA GLU A 106 3.83 -5.59 6.54
C GLU A 106 4.69 -6.39 7.53
N ARG A 107 5.10 -5.76 8.64
CA ARG A 107 5.92 -6.42 9.67
C ARG A 107 5.14 -7.52 10.38
N GLN A 108 3.90 -7.24 10.77
CA GLN A 108 3.03 -8.24 11.41
C GLN A 108 2.73 -9.40 10.45
N ILE A 109 2.48 -9.08 9.17
CA ILE A 109 2.29 -10.09 8.12
C ILE A 109 3.49 -11.04 8.07
N ARG A 110 4.71 -10.50 7.97
CA ARG A 110 5.93 -11.32 7.95
C ARG A 110 6.08 -12.21 9.18
N MET A 111 5.73 -11.69 10.35
CA MET A 111 5.80 -12.44 11.62
C MET A 111 4.76 -13.57 11.68
N LEU A 112 3.55 -13.34 11.16
CA LEU A 112 2.48 -14.34 11.12
C LEU A 112 2.77 -15.42 10.05
N GLU A 113 3.31 -15.04 8.90
CA GLU A 113 3.65 -15.98 7.81
C GLU A 113 4.86 -16.88 8.12
N ALA A 114 5.63 -16.55 9.17
CA ALA A 114 6.72 -17.34 9.69
C ALA A 114 6.30 -18.30 10.82
N ARG A 115 5.05 -18.20 11.32
CA ARG A 115 4.52 -19.05 12.39
C ARG A 115 3.76 -20.24 11.83
N GLU A 116 3.47 -21.19 12.73
CA GLU A 116 2.52 -22.26 12.44
C GLU A 116 1.13 -21.71 12.15
N GLU A 117 0.44 -22.34 11.20
CA GLU A 117 -0.86 -21.91 10.69
C GLU A 117 -1.90 -21.74 11.81
N SER A 118 -1.94 -22.67 12.77
CA SER A 118 -2.87 -22.64 13.91
C SER A 118 -2.68 -21.42 14.82
N GLN A 119 -1.47 -20.87 14.93
CA GLN A 119 -1.18 -19.68 15.71
C GLN A 119 -1.62 -18.42 14.97
N SER A 120 -1.31 -18.36 13.68
CA SER A 120 -1.73 -17.25 12.81
C SER A 120 -3.24 -17.20 12.69
N HIS A 121 -3.93 -18.33 12.63
CA HIS A 121 -5.39 -18.41 12.60
C HIS A 121 -6.04 -17.85 13.86
N ARG A 122 -5.57 -18.28 15.03
CA ARG A 122 -6.09 -17.77 16.31
C ARG A 122 -5.95 -16.25 16.41
N PHE A 123 -4.82 -15.70 16.00
CA PHE A 123 -4.62 -14.25 15.96
C PHE A 123 -5.55 -13.58 14.94
N LEU A 124 -5.66 -14.11 13.73
CA LEU A 124 -6.52 -13.52 12.69
C LEU A 124 -8.00 -13.52 13.12
N GLN A 125 -8.48 -14.61 13.72
CA GLN A 125 -9.82 -14.67 14.30
C GLN A 125 -10.01 -13.68 15.44
N SER A 126 -9.03 -13.51 16.33
CA SER A 126 -9.14 -12.56 17.45
C SER A 126 -9.23 -11.11 16.98
N VAL A 127 -8.71 -10.79 15.79
CA VAL A 127 -8.83 -9.47 15.18
C VAL A 127 -10.01 -9.34 14.19
N GLY A 128 -10.90 -10.34 14.14
CA GLY A 128 -12.17 -10.31 13.41
C GLY A 128 -12.18 -10.96 12.03
N VAL A 129 -11.16 -11.76 11.67
CA VAL A 129 -11.12 -12.44 10.38
C VAL A 129 -12.02 -13.68 10.38
N HIS A 130 -12.79 -13.85 9.31
CA HIS A 130 -13.65 -15.02 9.07
C HIS A 130 -13.10 -15.86 7.92
N TYR A 131 -12.98 -17.17 8.14
CA TYR A 131 -12.56 -18.13 7.12
C TYR A 131 -13.76 -18.67 6.36
N SER A 132 -13.64 -18.77 5.04
CA SER A 132 -14.67 -19.40 4.21
C SER A 132 -14.68 -20.92 4.45
N ALA A 133 -15.86 -21.49 4.73
CA ALA A 133 -15.99 -22.92 5.01
C ALA A 133 -15.89 -23.80 3.75
N ASP A 134 -16.32 -23.28 2.61
CA ASP A 134 -16.47 -24.01 1.34
C ASP A 134 -15.78 -23.30 0.15
N GLY A 135 -15.14 -22.15 0.39
CA GLY A 135 -14.52 -21.32 -0.63
C GLY A 135 -15.48 -20.44 -1.43
N VAL A 136 -16.78 -20.45 -1.11
CA VAL A 136 -17.83 -19.67 -1.79
C VAL A 136 -18.54 -18.73 -0.81
N ALA A 137 -18.88 -19.24 0.37
CA ALA A 137 -19.38 -18.47 1.50
C ALA A 137 -18.41 -17.34 1.86
N ALA A 138 -18.96 -16.21 2.32
CA ALA A 138 -18.17 -15.04 2.68
C ALA A 138 -17.06 -15.40 3.69
N GLY A 139 -15.85 -14.92 3.43
CA GLY A 139 -14.68 -15.23 4.24
C GLY A 139 -13.41 -15.35 3.39
N VAL A 140 -12.30 -15.54 4.08
CA VAL A 140 -10.96 -15.65 3.51
C VAL A 140 -10.68 -17.09 3.09
N VAL A 141 -10.05 -17.26 1.93
CA VAL A 141 -9.53 -18.52 1.40
C VAL A 141 -8.01 -18.37 1.22
N PRO A 142 -7.16 -19.34 1.61
CA PRO A 142 -5.72 -19.17 1.46
C PRO A 142 -5.30 -19.20 0.00
N SER A 143 -4.25 -18.46 -0.32
CA SER A 143 -3.50 -18.65 -1.56
C SER A 143 -2.45 -19.75 -1.36
N ARG A 144 -1.98 -20.37 -2.44
CA ARG A 144 -0.95 -21.42 -2.39
C ARG A 144 0.41 -20.89 -2.83
N LEU A 145 1.43 -21.18 -2.02
CA LEU A 145 2.83 -20.95 -2.30
C LEU A 145 3.50 -22.29 -2.65
N THR A 146 4.18 -22.33 -3.78
CA THR A 146 5.02 -23.47 -4.17
C THR A 146 6.34 -23.39 -3.40
N LEU A 147 6.68 -24.45 -2.66
CA LEU A 147 7.94 -24.55 -1.94
C LEU A 147 9.01 -25.15 -2.86
N ILE A 148 10.13 -24.45 -2.97
CA ILE A 148 11.28 -24.88 -3.75
C ILE A 148 12.49 -25.08 -2.82
N ASP A 149 13.31 -26.07 -3.13
CA ASP A 149 14.59 -26.34 -2.47
C ASP A 149 15.72 -26.18 -3.49
N GLU A 150 16.69 -25.32 -3.16
CA GLU A 150 17.85 -25.05 -4.02
C GLU A 150 19.00 -25.97 -3.62
N LYS A 151 19.26 -26.98 -4.45
CA LYS A 151 20.37 -27.94 -4.27
C LYS A 151 21.49 -27.65 -5.28
N PRO A 152 22.72 -28.14 -5.06
CA PRO A 152 23.80 -28.03 -6.05
C PRO A 152 23.44 -28.62 -7.42
N SER A 153 22.57 -29.64 -7.45
CA SER A 153 22.08 -30.29 -8.67
C SER A 153 20.96 -29.53 -9.40
N GLY A 154 20.44 -28.45 -8.81
CA GLY A 154 19.32 -27.68 -9.35
C GLY A 154 18.24 -27.37 -8.31
N VAL A 155 17.14 -26.78 -8.77
CA VAL A 155 16.00 -26.41 -7.94
C VAL A 155 14.90 -27.47 -8.05
N GLU A 156 14.45 -27.99 -6.91
CA GLU A 156 13.40 -29.01 -6.84
C GLU A 156 12.13 -28.44 -6.17
N ILE A 157 10.95 -28.85 -6.63
CA ILE A 157 9.69 -28.54 -5.95
C ILE A 157 9.51 -29.55 -4.81
N VAL A 158 9.49 -29.06 -3.58
CA VAL A 158 9.42 -29.90 -2.37
C VAL A 158 8.05 -29.90 -1.70
N GLY A 159 7.11 -29.06 -2.17
CA GLY A 159 5.73 -29.10 -1.70
C GLY A 159 4.95 -27.81 -1.98
N GLU A 160 3.81 -27.68 -1.31
CA GLU A 160 2.98 -26.47 -1.31
C GLU A 160 2.66 -26.06 0.13
N ARG A 161 2.48 -24.76 0.36
CA ARG A 161 2.07 -24.19 1.65
C ARG A 161 0.94 -23.18 1.44
N ASN A 162 -0.06 -23.22 2.31
CA ASN A 162 -1.05 -22.15 2.37
C ASN A 162 -0.41 -20.85 2.87
N THR A 163 -0.83 -19.73 2.31
CA THR A 163 -0.53 -18.40 2.81
C THR A 163 -1.82 -17.59 2.92
N TRP A 164 -1.93 -16.86 4.02
CA TRP A 164 -3.17 -16.20 4.43
C TRP A 164 -3.05 -14.69 4.34
N LEU A 165 -1.83 -14.16 4.43
CA LEU A 165 -1.52 -12.74 4.40
C LEU A 165 -0.42 -12.40 3.37
N GLY A 166 0.49 -13.33 3.10
CA GLY A 166 1.51 -13.19 2.08
C GLY A 166 0.91 -13.38 0.68
N LEU A 167 1.47 -12.68 -0.30
CA LEU A 167 1.07 -12.72 -1.70
C LEU A 167 2.01 -13.65 -2.49
N PRO A 168 1.55 -14.84 -2.93
CA PRO A 168 2.32 -15.66 -3.85
C PRO A 168 2.46 -14.96 -5.20
N VAL A 169 3.67 -14.95 -5.74
CA VAL A 169 4.00 -14.34 -7.03
C VAL A 169 4.86 -15.29 -7.86
N ARG A 170 4.76 -15.15 -9.18
CA ARG A 170 5.63 -15.87 -10.11
C ARG A 170 7.03 -15.27 -10.10
N THR A 171 8.04 -16.10 -9.96
CA THR A 171 9.45 -15.70 -10.04
C THR A 171 9.99 -15.87 -11.47
N ASP A 172 11.19 -15.32 -11.72
CA ASP A 172 11.91 -15.57 -12.98
C ASP A 172 12.25 -17.06 -13.16
N TRP A 173 12.38 -17.81 -12.06
CA TRP A 173 12.51 -19.26 -12.11
C TRP A 173 11.22 -19.89 -12.63
N ASP A 174 10.05 -19.55 -12.08
CA ASP A 174 8.75 -20.07 -12.52
C ASP A 174 8.49 -19.85 -14.01
N ASN A 175 8.86 -18.67 -14.51
CA ASN A 175 8.68 -18.32 -15.92
C ASN A 175 9.60 -19.13 -16.86
N ARG A 176 10.76 -19.58 -16.37
CA ARG A 176 11.72 -20.38 -17.16
C ARG A 176 11.39 -21.87 -17.13
N VAL A 177 11.09 -22.42 -15.96
CA VAL A 177 10.92 -23.87 -15.82
C VAL A 177 9.50 -24.34 -16.11
N ALA A 178 8.50 -23.48 -15.91
CA ALA A 178 7.10 -23.85 -16.07
C ALA A 178 6.26 -22.66 -16.55
N PRO A 179 6.52 -22.13 -17.77
CA PRO A 179 5.89 -20.90 -18.27
C PRO A 179 4.35 -20.95 -18.24
N TYR A 180 3.76 -22.12 -18.47
CA TYR A 180 2.31 -22.33 -18.50
C TYR A 180 1.70 -22.85 -17.19
N SER A 181 2.52 -23.06 -16.16
CA SER A 181 2.06 -23.52 -14.85
C SER A 181 1.52 -22.36 -13.99
N PRO A 182 0.47 -22.60 -13.17
CA PRO A 182 0.01 -21.63 -12.17
C PRO A 182 0.94 -21.53 -10.95
N GLN A 183 2.06 -22.25 -10.93
CA GLN A 183 3.00 -22.25 -9.80
C GLN A 183 3.50 -20.85 -9.44
N ARG A 184 3.69 -20.63 -8.14
CA ARG A 184 4.16 -19.36 -7.58
C ARG A 184 5.15 -19.68 -6.47
N SER A 185 6.44 -19.57 -6.76
CA SER A 185 7.51 -19.84 -5.79
C SER A 185 7.94 -18.61 -4.99
N GLY A 186 7.52 -17.41 -5.39
CA GLY A 186 7.87 -16.16 -4.72
C GLY A 186 6.83 -15.73 -3.70
N LEU A 187 7.26 -15.16 -2.57
CA LEU A 187 6.38 -14.56 -1.58
C LEU A 187 6.65 -13.05 -1.45
N ARG A 188 5.60 -12.24 -1.63
CA ARG A 188 5.59 -10.80 -1.39
C ARG A 188 4.63 -10.48 -0.27
N PHE A 189 4.74 -9.27 0.28
CA PHE A 189 3.90 -8.85 1.39
C PHE A 189 3.26 -7.51 1.01
N PRO A 190 1.93 -7.37 1.14
CA PRO A 190 1.28 -6.07 1.07
C PRO A 190 1.91 -5.09 2.07
N ASP A 191 1.91 -3.80 1.78
CA ASP A 191 2.36 -2.79 2.74
C ASP A 191 1.55 -2.85 4.04
N PHE A 192 0.25 -3.14 3.92
CA PHE A 192 -0.61 -3.55 5.02
C PHE A 192 -1.90 -4.20 4.52
N ILE A 193 -2.64 -4.80 5.46
CA ILE A 193 -3.96 -5.38 5.24
C ILE A 193 -4.96 -4.71 6.18
N GLU A 194 -6.14 -4.40 5.66
CA GLU A 194 -7.32 -3.99 6.43
C GLU A 194 -8.21 -5.22 6.68
N VAL A 195 -8.66 -5.40 7.92
CA VAL A 195 -9.76 -6.32 8.23
C VAL A 195 -11.07 -5.56 8.02
N LEU A 196 -11.90 -6.05 7.11
CA LEU A 196 -13.18 -5.45 6.78
C LEU A 196 -14.24 -5.84 7.82
N GLU A 197 -15.33 -5.08 7.90
CA GLU A 197 -16.48 -5.41 8.76
C GLU A 197 -17.08 -6.80 8.46
N SER A 198 -16.94 -7.29 7.23
CA SER A 198 -17.37 -8.64 6.85
C SER A 198 -16.49 -9.76 7.43
N GLY A 199 -15.32 -9.42 7.99
CA GLY A 199 -14.27 -10.35 8.37
C GLY A 199 -13.40 -10.83 7.21
N GLU A 200 -13.61 -10.32 6.00
CA GLU A 200 -12.70 -10.52 4.87
C GLU A 200 -11.53 -9.53 4.90
N LEU A 201 -10.47 -9.81 4.14
CA LEU A 201 -9.26 -9.00 4.09
C LEU A 201 -9.23 -8.10 2.86
N ALA A 202 -8.72 -6.88 3.00
CA ALA A 202 -8.35 -6.03 1.87
C ALA A 202 -6.85 -5.69 1.93
N ALA A 203 -6.13 -6.02 0.86
CA ALA A 203 -4.72 -5.66 0.74
C ALA A 203 -4.57 -4.19 0.32
N VAL A 204 -3.55 -3.52 0.84
CA VAL A 204 -3.20 -2.16 0.43
C VAL A 204 -1.73 -2.10 0.02
N GLU A 205 -1.48 -1.57 -1.16
CA GLU A 205 -0.16 -1.30 -1.73
C GLU A 205 0.04 0.20 -1.86
N VAL A 206 1.15 0.72 -1.37
CA VAL A 206 1.58 2.10 -1.59
C VAL A 206 2.72 2.07 -2.59
N GLU A 207 2.55 2.72 -3.74
CA GLU A 207 3.59 2.70 -4.77
C GLU A 207 3.84 4.12 -5.30
N VAL A 208 4.88 4.74 -4.75
CA VAL A 208 5.29 6.08 -5.16
C VAL A 208 6.47 6.09 -6.11
N ALA A 209 7.18 4.97 -6.26
CA ALA A 209 8.30 4.83 -7.17
C ALA A 209 7.99 3.83 -8.29
N THR A 210 8.36 4.18 -9.51
CA THR A 210 8.20 3.29 -10.65
C THR A 210 9.13 2.07 -10.51
N LYS A 211 8.52 0.90 -10.43
CA LYS A 211 9.19 -0.39 -10.60
C LYS A 211 9.20 -0.74 -12.10
N SER A 212 10.03 -1.70 -12.51
CA SER A 212 9.97 -2.21 -13.89
C SER A 212 8.58 -2.76 -14.19
N GLU A 213 8.13 -2.65 -15.45
CA GLU A 213 6.82 -3.16 -15.86
C GLU A 213 6.69 -4.66 -15.56
N ALA A 214 7.75 -5.45 -15.77
CA ALA A 214 7.80 -6.86 -15.40
C ALA A 214 7.51 -7.09 -13.90
N ARG A 215 8.08 -6.27 -13.02
CA ARG A 215 7.85 -6.38 -11.58
C ARG A 215 6.44 -5.94 -11.18
N MET A 216 5.90 -4.91 -11.84
CA MET A 216 4.51 -4.49 -11.64
C MET A 216 3.54 -5.58 -12.11
N LYS A 217 3.79 -6.16 -13.29
CA LYS A 217 3.01 -7.27 -13.86
C LYS A 217 2.98 -8.47 -12.91
N MET A 218 4.13 -8.85 -12.35
CA MET A 218 4.24 -9.92 -11.35
C MET A 218 3.33 -9.68 -10.14
N LEU A 219 3.30 -8.45 -9.60
CA LEU A 219 2.47 -8.11 -8.43
C LEU A 219 0.98 -8.12 -8.79
N VAL A 220 0.60 -7.49 -9.90
CA VAL A 220 -0.81 -7.45 -10.35
C VAL A 220 -1.32 -8.86 -10.64
N ASP A 221 -0.51 -9.71 -11.27
CA ASP A 221 -0.86 -11.11 -11.52
C ASP A 221 -1.01 -11.92 -10.21
N GLY A 222 -0.13 -11.71 -9.23
CA GLY A 222 -0.29 -12.31 -7.90
C GLY A 222 -1.58 -11.89 -7.21
N TYR A 223 -1.95 -10.60 -7.28
CA TYR A 223 -3.22 -10.14 -6.74
C TYR A 223 -4.40 -10.73 -7.48
N ARG A 224 -4.37 -10.75 -8.82
CA ARG A 224 -5.41 -11.37 -9.64
C ARG A 224 -5.72 -12.80 -9.20
N SER A 225 -4.70 -13.61 -8.90
CA SER A 225 -4.90 -14.99 -8.43
C SER A 225 -5.34 -15.11 -6.97
N SER A 226 -5.14 -14.06 -6.18
CA SER A 226 -5.46 -14.04 -4.74
C SER A 226 -6.79 -13.33 -4.44
N LEU A 227 -7.45 -12.81 -5.48
CA LEU A 227 -8.73 -12.09 -5.44
C LEU A 227 -9.89 -13.02 -5.82
N PRO A 228 -11.15 -12.64 -5.55
CA PRO A 228 -12.30 -13.46 -5.91
C PRO A 228 -12.39 -13.64 -7.42
N SER A 229 -12.69 -14.85 -7.86
CA SER A 229 -12.77 -15.21 -9.28
C SER A 229 -14.10 -15.89 -9.59
N VAL A 230 -14.62 -15.66 -10.79
CA VAL A 230 -15.80 -16.37 -11.27
C VAL A 230 -15.34 -17.71 -11.85
N GLU A 231 -15.92 -18.80 -11.35
CA GLU A 231 -15.70 -20.15 -11.86
C GLU A 231 -16.96 -20.64 -12.57
N ASP A 232 -16.78 -21.28 -13.73
CA ASP A 232 -17.84 -22.04 -14.37
C ASP A 232 -18.04 -23.34 -13.60
N VAL A 233 -19.30 -23.66 -13.31
CA VAL A 233 -19.72 -24.87 -12.60
C VAL A 233 -20.84 -25.55 -13.34
N VAL A 234 -20.98 -26.86 -13.13
CA VAL A 234 -22.13 -27.62 -13.60
C VAL A 234 -22.98 -27.94 -12.37
N ASP A 235 -24.26 -27.57 -12.41
CA ASP A 235 -25.18 -27.86 -11.30
C ASP A 235 -25.51 -29.36 -11.22
N ALA A 236 -26.24 -29.76 -10.18
CA ALA A 236 -26.62 -31.16 -9.96
C ALA A 236 -27.48 -31.76 -11.09
N ASN A 237 -28.06 -30.93 -11.95
CA ASN A 237 -28.90 -31.32 -13.09
C ASN A 237 -28.12 -31.30 -14.42
N GLY A 238 -26.81 -31.04 -14.40
CA GLY A 238 -25.98 -30.96 -15.60
C GLY A 238 -26.03 -29.60 -16.31
N ALA A 239 -26.66 -28.58 -15.73
CA ALA A 239 -26.76 -27.26 -16.36
C ALA A 239 -25.52 -26.40 -16.04
N PRO A 240 -24.97 -25.67 -17.03
CA PRO A 240 -23.87 -24.76 -16.79
C PRO A 240 -24.31 -23.55 -15.98
N GLY A 241 -23.52 -23.19 -14.98
CA GLY A 241 -23.71 -22.05 -14.11
C GLY A 241 -22.39 -21.35 -13.80
N LYS A 242 -22.47 -20.23 -13.10
CA LYS A 242 -21.31 -19.47 -12.63
C LYS A 242 -21.39 -19.31 -11.13
N ARG A 243 -20.27 -19.47 -10.43
CA ARG A 243 -20.14 -19.16 -9.01
C ARG A 243 -18.98 -18.23 -8.76
N LEU A 244 -19.09 -17.41 -7.73
CA LEU A 244 -17.98 -16.59 -7.27
C LEU A 244 -17.19 -17.37 -6.21
N ARG A 245 -15.97 -17.77 -6.54
CA ARG A 245 -15.01 -18.28 -5.57
C ARG A 245 -14.38 -17.13 -4.81
N ARG A 246 -14.28 -17.26 -3.50
CA ARG A 246 -13.59 -16.29 -2.64
C ARG A 246 -12.09 -16.42 -2.78
N GLY A 247 -11.41 -15.30 -2.56
CA GLY A 247 -9.96 -15.22 -2.55
C GLY A 247 -9.41 -15.00 -1.14
N GLN A 248 -8.09 -14.89 -1.08
CA GLN A 248 -7.35 -14.45 0.10
C GLN A 248 -7.70 -13.00 0.47
N PHE A 249 -7.86 -12.15 -0.54
CA PHE A 249 -8.29 -10.78 -0.37
C PHE A 249 -9.64 -10.60 -1.06
N ARG A 250 -10.54 -9.82 -0.47
CA ARG A 250 -11.76 -9.35 -1.12
C ARG A 250 -11.44 -8.37 -2.24
N HIS A 251 -10.54 -7.44 -1.98
CA HIS A 251 -10.04 -6.47 -2.95
C HIS A 251 -8.62 -5.99 -2.58
N CYS A 252 -7.95 -5.36 -3.53
CA CYS A 252 -6.66 -4.70 -3.36
C CYS A 252 -6.79 -3.20 -3.68
N ARG A 253 -6.22 -2.34 -2.83
CA ARG A 253 -6.17 -0.89 -3.03
C ARG A 253 -4.73 -0.44 -3.26
N TRP A 254 -4.47 0.10 -4.43
CA TRP A 254 -3.19 0.69 -4.82
C TRP A 254 -3.23 2.21 -4.62
N VAL A 255 -2.38 2.72 -3.75
CA VAL A 255 -2.19 4.15 -3.46
C VAL A 255 -0.92 4.61 -4.17
N VAL A 256 -1.08 5.35 -5.26
CA VAL A 256 0.01 5.44 -6.25
C VAL A 256 0.38 6.86 -6.67
N SER A 257 1.64 7.04 -7.06
CA SER A 257 2.08 8.23 -7.80
C SER A 257 1.49 8.24 -9.23
N PRO A 258 1.45 9.40 -9.91
CA PRO A 258 0.89 9.49 -11.28
C PRO A 258 1.60 8.59 -12.30
N GLU A 259 2.92 8.41 -12.19
CA GLU A 259 3.68 7.55 -13.09
C GLU A 259 3.25 6.08 -12.95
N VAL A 260 3.10 5.59 -11.72
CA VAL A 260 2.64 4.23 -11.44
C VAL A 260 1.18 4.05 -11.86
N ARG A 261 0.36 5.08 -11.67
CA ARG A 261 -1.03 5.07 -12.14
C ARG A 261 -1.12 4.79 -13.64
N VAL A 262 -0.30 5.45 -14.45
CA VAL A 262 -0.26 5.24 -15.90
C VAL A 262 0.09 3.78 -16.24
N VAL A 263 1.05 3.18 -15.53
CA VAL A 263 1.40 1.76 -15.72
C VAL A 263 0.22 0.82 -15.40
N LEU A 264 -0.54 1.12 -14.35
CA LEU A 264 -1.67 0.28 -13.92
C LEU A 264 -2.94 0.48 -14.78
N GLN A 265 -3.29 1.73 -15.06
CA GLN A 265 -4.57 2.14 -15.68
C GLN A 265 -4.48 2.40 -17.19
N GLY A 266 -3.27 2.47 -17.73
CA GLY A 266 -3.04 2.89 -19.10
C GLY A 266 -3.03 4.41 -19.25
N THR A 267 -2.86 4.86 -20.48
CA THR A 267 -2.90 6.27 -20.84
C THR A 267 -3.47 6.46 -22.22
N THR A 268 -4.15 7.58 -22.45
CA THR A 268 -4.58 7.98 -23.78
C THR A 268 -3.64 9.06 -24.28
N ASN A 269 -3.05 8.84 -25.45
CA ASN A 269 -2.26 9.87 -26.12
C ASN A 269 -3.19 11.00 -26.55
N PHE A 270 -2.96 12.20 -26.02
CA PHE A 270 -3.81 13.36 -26.30
C PHE A 270 -3.72 13.83 -27.76
N ILE A 271 -2.61 13.56 -28.45
CA ILE A 271 -2.38 14.00 -29.84
C ILE A 271 -2.98 12.99 -30.82
N SER A 272 -2.70 11.70 -30.64
CA SER A 272 -3.17 10.66 -31.58
C SER A 272 -4.53 10.08 -31.24
N GLY A 273 -5.06 10.35 -30.04
CA GLY A 273 -6.26 9.69 -29.52
C GLY A 273 -6.06 8.21 -29.18
N GLY A 274 -4.88 7.63 -29.45
CA GLY A 274 -4.58 6.23 -29.22
C GLY A 274 -4.53 5.90 -27.72
N HIS A 275 -5.32 4.92 -27.30
CA HIS A 275 -5.28 4.40 -25.93
C HIS A 275 -4.27 3.27 -25.82
N GLN A 276 -3.40 3.35 -24.81
CA GLN A 276 -2.51 2.28 -24.43
C GLN A 276 -3.01 1.64 -23.13
N ASP A 277 -3.37 0.37 -23.21
CA ASP A 277 -3.85 -0.39 -22.07
C ASP A 277 -2.80 -0.52 -20.96
N GLY A 278 -3.24 -0.29 -19.72
CA GLY A 278 -2.48 -0.56 -18.51
C GLY A 278 -2.46 -2.03 -18.14
N LEU A 279 -1.69 -2.37 -17.11
CA LEU A 279 -1.57 -3.74 -16.62
C LEU A 279 -2.90 -4.33 -16.14
N LEU A 280 -3.80 -3.52 -15.56
CA LEU A 280 -5.09 -4.02 -15.07
C LEU A 280 -6.00 -4.45 -16.21
N GLN A 281 -6.07 -3.67 -17.30
CA GLN A 281 -6.83 -4.05 -18.50
C GLN A 281 -6.21 -5.27 -19.19
N LYS A 282 -4.88 -5.33 -19.28
CA LYS A 282 -4.15 -6.47 -19.87
C LYS A 282 -4.33 -7.77 -19.10
N LEU A 283 -4.38 -7.73 -17.77
CA LEU A 283 -4.38 -8.93 -16.92
C LEU A 283 -5.78 -9.34 -16.44
N MET A 284 -6.73 -8.39 -16.38
CA MET A 284 -8.09 -8.59 -15.89
C MET A 284 -9.12 -7.95 -16.86
N PRO A 285 -9.13 -8.32 -18.15
CA PRO A 285 -9.98 -7.69 -19.17
C PRO A 285 -11.48 -7.86 -18.90
N ASP A 286 -11.88 -8.94 -18.24
CA ASP A 286 -13.27 -9.22 -17.86
C ASP A 286 -13.82 -8.22 -16.82
N VAL A 287 -12.92 -7.52 -16.12
CA VAL A 287 -13.24 -6.54 -15.09
C VAL A 287 -13.00 -5.12 -15.61
N TYR A 288 -11.86 -4.92 -16.29
CA TYR A 288 -11.42 -3.61 -16.78
C TYR A 288 -11.39 -3.62 -18.31
N ALA A 289 -12.54 -3.32 -18.91
CA ALA A 289 -12.63 -3.14 -20.35
C ALA A 289 -11.75 -1.97 -20.83
N GLN A 290 -11.47 -1.92 -22.13
CA GLN A 290 -10.59 -0.90 -22.73
C GLN A 290 -11.07 0.54 -22.45
N ASN A 291 -12.39 0.76 -22.41
CA ASN A 291 -13.02 2.06 -22.13
C ASN A 291 -13.47 2.22 -20.67
N PHE A 292 -12.87 1.48 -19.74
CA PHE A 292 -13.24 1.53 -18.32
C PHE A 292 -13.09 2.94 -17.76
N ASP A 293 -14.15 3.44 -17.13
CA ASP A 293 -14.17 4.77 -16.50
C ASP A 293 -13.49 4.71 -15.12
N TRP A 294 -12.20 5.03 -15.09
CA TRP A 294 -11.37 5.07 -13.88
C TRP A 294 -11.83 6.10 -12.83
N SER A 295 -12.77 7.00 -13.15
CA SER A 295 -13.38 7.90 -12.16
C SER A 295 -14.45 7.21 -11.31
N LYS A 296 -15.03 6.10 -11.78
CA LYS A 296 -16.14 5.37 -11.13
C LYS A 296 -15.69 4.12 -10.39
N GLN A 297 -14.60 4.24 -9.62
CA GLN A 297 -14.09 3.12 -8.84
C GLN A 297 -14.93 2.91 -7.56
N THR A 298 -15.36 1.67 -7.30
CA THR A 298 -16.14 1.31 -6.10
C THR A 298 -15.48 0.15 -5.34
N ASP A 299 -15.84 -0.07 -4.07
CA ASP A 299 -15.37 -1.20 -3.25
C ASP A 299 -15.74 -2.59 -3.80
N LYS A 300 -16.55 -2.66 -4.86
CA LYS A 300 -16.89 -3.90 -5.56
C LYS A 300 -15.82 -4.33 -6.57
N LEU A 301 -14.92 -3.43 -6.96
CA LEU A 301 -13.85 -3.77 -7.88
C LEU A 301 -12.75 -4.55 -7.16
N PRO A 302 -12.19 -5.58 -7.81
CA PRO A 302 -11.14 -6.41 -7.22
C PRO A 302 -9.85 -5.62 -7.00
N VAL A 303 -9.53 -4.66 -7.87
CA VAL A 303 -8.43 -3.70 -7.70
C VAL A 303 -8.92 -2.27 -7.86
N ARG A 304 -8.48 -1.39 -6.96
CA ARG A 304 -8.66 0.06 -7.08
C ARG A 304 -7.32 0.75 -7.10
N VAL A 305 -7.23 1.83 -7.86
CA VAL A 305 -6.03 2.67 -7.99
C VAL A 305 -6.42 4.10 -7.62
N ILE A 306 -5.92 4.55 -6.47
CA ILE A 306 -6.18 5.88 -5.91
C ILE A 306 -4.91 6.71 -5.87
N ALA A 307 -5.05 8.04 -5.85
CA ALA A 307 -3.91 8.95 -5.75
C ALA A 307 -3.21 8.80 -4.41
N ALA A 308 -1.88 8.76 -4.41
CA ALA A 308 -1.11 9.06 -3.21
C ALA A 308 -1.30 10.54 -2.85
N THR A 309 -1.89 10.78 -1.69
CA THR A 309 -2.01 12.08 -1.04
C THR A 309 -1.71 11.94 0.44
N SER A 310 -1.34 13.04 1.09
CA SER A 310 -1.09 13.08 2.53
C SER A 310 -1.57 14.40 3.12
N GLU A 311 -2.07 14.34 4.36
CA GLU A 311 -2.38 15.52 5.16
C GLU A 311 -1.13 16.10 5.84
N ASP A 312 -0.04 15.33 5.93
CA ASP A 312 1.27 15.85 6.30
C ASP A 312 1.80 16.68 5.12
N THR A 313 1.85 18.00 5.33
CA THR A 313 2.28 18.96 4.30
C THR A 313 3.69 18.69 3.77
N GLY A 314 4.59 18.13 4.57
CA GLY A 314 5.93 17.76 4.10
C GLY A 314 5.95 16.50 3.26
N VAL A 315 5.14 15.50 3.62
CA VAL A 315 4.94 14.30 2.79
C VAL A 315 4.26 14.68 1.48
N GLN A 316 3.23 15.53 1.51
CA GLN A 316 2.57 16.05 0.31
C GLN A 316 3.51 16.88 -0.56
N TYR A 317 4.39 17.69 0.05
CA TYR A 317 5.46 18.38 -0.67
C TYR A 317 6.36 17.38 -1.40
N ALA A 318 6.85 16.34 -0.72
CA ALA A 318 7.75 15.37 -1.32
C ALA A 318 7.09 14.59 -2.46
N LEU A 319 5.79 14.28 -2.34
CA LEU A 319 4.98 13.74 -3.43
C LEU A 319 4.88 14.68 -4.63
N ASP A 320 4.55 15.96 -4.37
CA ASP A 320 4.42 16.96 -5.42
C ASP A 320 5.75 17.18 -6.14
N GLN A 321 6.86 17.39 -5.41
CA GLN A 321 8.20 17.58 -5.99
C GLN A 321 8.64 16.41 -6.86
N ARG A 322 8.26 15.18 -6.49
CA ARG A 322 8.54 14.00 -7.30
C ARG A 322 7.81 14.02 -8.64
N ASN A 323 6.55 14.45 -8.63
CA ASN A 323 5.71 14.53 -9.83
C ASN A 323 6.02 15.75 -10.72
N LEU A 324 6.86 16.67 -10.26
CA LEU A 324 7.25 17.87 -11.00
C LEU A 324 8.55 17.64 -11.78
N GLU A 325 8.59 18.16 -13.01
CA GLU A 325 9.82 18.30 -13.78
C GLU A 325 10.76 19.31 -13.10
N PRO A 326 12.09 19.20 -13.29
CA PRO A 326 13.07 20.00 -12.56
C PRO A 326 12.80 21.51 -12.54
N GLN A 327 12.30 22.08 -13.64
CA GLN A 327 12.02 23.52 -13.77
C GLN A 327 10.85 24.03 -12.91
N TYR A 328 9.98 23.14 -12.43
CA TYR A 328 8.85 23.48 -11.55
C TYR A 328 9.12 23.16 -10.07
N ARG A 329 10.26 22.52 -9.76
CA ARG A 329 10.64 22.19 -8.39
C ARG A 329 11.04 23.45 -7.63
N CYS A 330 10.78 23.44 -6.33
CA CYS A 330 11.08 24.56 -5.43
C CYS A 330 11.28 24.04 -4.00
N ASP A 331 11.83 24.87 -3.12
CA ASP A 331 11.97 24.53 -1.71
C ASP A 331 10.61 24.47 -1.00
N TYR A 332 10.59 23.85 0.18
CA TYR A 332 9.38 23.62 0.97
C TYR A 332 8.60 24.90 1.32
N ARG A 333 9.27 26.01 1.64
CA ARG A 333 8.60 27.27 2.01
C ARG A 333 7.95 27.92 0.79
N THR A 334 8.66 27.92 -0.33
CA THR A 334 8.14 28.40 -1.61
C THR A 334 6.94 27.56 -2.06
N TRP A 335 7.08 26.23 -2.01
CA TRP A 335 5.97 25.32 -2.33
C TRP A 335 4.74 25.57 -1.47
N LEU A 336 4.88 25.79 -0.16
CA LEU A 336 3.73 26.10 0.72
C LEU A 336 2.96 27.34 0.25
N ARG A 337 3.65 28.38 -0.22
CA ARG A 337 3.01 29.59 -0.76
C ARG A 337 2.26 29.28 -2.05
N TRP A 338 2.92 28.58 -2.98
CA TRP A 338 2.33 28.19 -4.27
C TRP A 338 1.12 27.26 -4.08
N ARG A 339 1.23 26.35 -3.11
CA ARG A 339 0.16 25.41 -2.75
C ARG A 339 -1.07 26.12 -2.24
N ARG A 340 -0.92 27.14 -1.39
CA ARG A 340 -2.04 27.97 -0.91
C ARG A 340 -2.72 28.74 -2.04
N LEU A 341 -1.94 29.26 -2.99
CA LEU A 341 -2.50 29.92 -4.18
C LEU A 341 -3.35 28.93 -4.98
N TRP A 342 -2.83 27.73 -5.25
CA TRP A 342 -3.58 26.68 -5.93
C TRP A 342 -4.85 26.28 -5.17
N GLU A 343 -4.78 26.12 -3.84
CA GLU A 343 -5.95 25.82 -3.01
C GLU A 343 -7.02 26.92 -3.04
N ALA A 344 -6.60 28.18 -3.14
CA ALA A 344 -7.51 29.32 -3.27
C ALA A 344 -8.17 29.41 -4.66
N GLN A 345 -7.46 29.00 -5.71
CA GLN A 345 -7.97 29.05 -7.09
C GLN A 345 -8.79 27.83 -7.48
N ILE A 346 -8.47 26.65 -6.93
CA ILE A 346 -9.08 25.38 -7.31
C ILE A 346 -9.98 24.87 -6.18
N PRO A 347 -11.31 24.83 -6.40
CA PRO A 347 -12.28 24.26 -5.46
C PRO A 347 -11.96 22.81 -5.08
N ALA A 348 -12.26 22.43 -3.85
CA ALA A 348 -11.86 21.14 -3.27
C ALA A 348 -12.34 19.92 -4.10
N ASP A 349 -13.55 19.97 -4.64
CA ASP A 349 -14.16 18.96 -5.51
C ASP A 349 -13.43 18.79 -6.86
N LYS A 350 -12.70 19.82 -7.31
CA LYS A 350 -11.96 19.83 -8.58
C LYS A 350 -10.47 19.49 -8.44
N ARG A 351 -9.93 19.46 -7.22
CA ARG A 351 -8.49 19.24 -6.95
C ARG A 351 -7.98 17.87 -7.39
N ALA A 352 -8.85 16.86 -7.48
CA ALA A 352 -8.51 15.55 -8.00
C ALA A 352 -8.19 15.56 -9.51
N VAL A 353 -8.84 16.46 -10.27
CA VAL A 353 -8.68 16.61 -11.72
C VAL A 353 -7.59 17.64 -12.06
N TYR A 354 -7.57 18.75 -11.33
CA TYR A 354 -6.59 19.82 -11.45
C TYR A 354 -5.58 19.74 -10.31
N THR A 355 -4.76 18.68 -10.34
CA THR A 355 -3.70 18.49 -9.35
C THR A 355 -2.73 19.68 -9.38
N PHE A 356 -2.04 19.94 -8.26
CA PHE A 356 -1.06 21.04 -8.17
C PHE A 356 -0.02 20.99 -9.29
N ALA A 357 0.49 19.79 -9.59
CA ALA A 357 1.44 19.60 -10.68
C ALA A 357 0.84 19.87 -12.07
N ARG A 358 -0.45 19.57 -12.30
CA ARG A 358 -1.11 19.94 -13.56
C ARG A 358 -1.32 21.44 -13.64
N TRP A 359 -1.79 22.05 -12.56
CA TRP A 359 -2.08 23.48 -12.50
C TRP A 359 -0.84 24.35 -12.67
N ILE A 360 0.31 23.99 -12.07
CA ILE A 360 1.52 24.82 -12.21
C ILE A 360 2.07 24.84 -13.65
N ARG A 361 1.75 23.82 -14.45
CA ARG A 361 2.13 23.71 -15.87
C ARG A 361 1.21 24.47 -16.81
N THR A 362 0.04 24.90 -16.36
CA THR A 362 -0.94 25.58 -17.21
C THR A 362 -0.77 27.09 -17.14
N ALA A 363 -0.85 27.75 -18.30
CA ALA A 363 -0.84 29.21 -18.42
C ALA A 363 0.36 29.86 -17.70
N ASP A 364 0.17 31.09 -17.21
CA ASP A 364 1.22 31.89 -16.55
C ASP A 364 1.36 31.55 -15.05
N ASN A 365 0.82 30.42 -14.58
CA ASN A 365 0.77 30.06 -13.16
C ASN A 365 2.16 29.97 -12.53
N LEU A 366 3.15 29.42 -13.25
CA LEU A 366 4.54 29.38 -12.78
C LEU A 366 5.10 30.80 -12.61
N GLU A 367 4.79 31.72 -13.52
CA GLU A 367 5.27 33.10 -13.42
C GLU A 367 4.62 33.83 -12.25
N ILE A 368 3.30 33.68 -12.05
CA ILE A 368 2.57 34.20 -10.89
C ILE A 368 3.20 33.67 -9.60
N CYS A 369 3.47 32.36 -9.53
CA CYS A 369 4.11 31.71 -8.40
C CYS A 369 5.52 32.27 -8.13
N ARG A 370 6.32 32.49 -9.17
CA ARG A 370 7.66 33.10 -9.06
C ARG A 370 7.60 34.54 -8.55
N ARG A 371 6.59 35.32 -8.95
CA ARG A 371 6.38 36.70 -8.44
C ARG A 371 6.03 36.69 -6.94
N LEU A 372 5.19 35.75 -6.49
CA LEU A 372 4.84 35.57 -5.07
C LEU A 372 6.00 35.10 -4.17
N ALA A 373 7.05 34.53 -4.73
CA ALA A 373 8.23 34.10 -3.97
C ALA A 373 9.22 35.25 -3.72
N ARG A 374 9.12 36.36 -4.47
CA ARG A 374 10.01 37.53 -4.38
C ARG A 374 9.47 38.62 -3.44
N GLY A 375 8.18 38.58 -3.12
CA GLY A 375 7.55 39.35 -2.03
C GLY A 375 7.49 38.53 -0.75
#